data_AF-A0A7C3DKZ1-F1
#
_entry.id   AF-A0A7C3DKZ1-F1
#
_cell.length_a   1.000
_cell.length_b   1.000
_cell.length_c   1.000
_cell.angle_alpha   90.00
_cell.angle_beta   90.00
_cell.angle_gamma   90.00
#
_symmetry.space_group_name_H-M   'P 1'
#
loop_
_entity.id
_entity.type
_entity.pdbx_description
1 polymer ?
#
loop_
_entity_poly.entity_id
_entity_poly.type
_entity_poly.pdbx_seq_one_letter_code
_entity_poly.pdbx_strand_id
1 'polypeptide(L)'
;MKAFFIIFILTLTCSAVFPQQWGLYTLYAPQNTNKAYLIDTADSPVTYKTWTFATTKKNAYSTYMIQGDTLVRTYTYSGNSFSGGGMTGAFQKVAWDGTVTWDFVYSTSTYCMHHDICPMPNGNVLLIVYEAKTQAEVTAAGCSTTLTSGMWSEKIVEVKQTGPTTGTIVWEWHLWDHLCQNVSSSKPNYVTSIVNNPQLMNINYQAQKDWFHMNGIDYNPVLDQIVFSAHNMNQIFVIDHSTTTAEAAGHTGGNAGKGGDFLYRWGNPASYGATGTTIFNVIHDAHWVPSDNPLYAGYLCAYNNQGGTG
;
A
#
# COMPACT_ATOMS: atom_id res chain seq x y z
N MET A 1 -64.90 36.38 22.00
CA MET A 1 -63.85 35.64 21.26
C MET A 1 -62.53 35.88 21.96
N LYS A 2 -61.96 34.86 22.63
CA LYS A 2 -60.63 34.95 23.26
C LYS A 2 -59.66 34.22 22.34
N ALA A 3 -58.70 34.96 21.77
CA ALA A 3 -57.67 34.39 20.93
C ALA A 3 -56.64 33.64 21.81
N PHE A 4 -56.49 32.35 21.59
CA PHE A 4 -55.40 31.56 22.16
C PHE A 4 -54.16 31.75 21.28
N PHE A 5 -53.12 32.39 21.82
CA PHE A 5 -51.79 32.39 21.22
C PHE A 5 -51.09 31.08 21.62
N ILE A 6 -50.88 30.20 20.65
CA ILE A 6 -50.01 29.03 20.81
C ILE A 6 -48.58 29.49 20.55
N ILE A 7 -47.76 29.50 21.59
CA ILE A 7 -46.31 29.75 21.48
C ILE A 7 -45.66 28.42 21.09
N PHE A 8 -45.09 28.36 19.88
CA PHE A 8 -44.29 27.22 19.43
C PHE A 8 -42.87 27.41 19.97
N ILE A 9 -42.48 26.61 20.97
CA ILE A 9 -41.09 26.60 21.48
C ILE A 9 -40.26 25.74 20.51
N LEU A 10 -39.42 26.38 19.71
CA LEU A 10 -38.43 25.72 18.89
C LEU A 10 -37.28 25.28 19.81
N THR A 11 -37.26 24.01 20.23
CA THR A 11 -36.13 23.44 20.96
C THR A 11 -34.95 23.25 20.00
N LEU A 12 -33.96 24.15 20.04
CA LEU A 12 -32.66 23.90 19.42
C LEU A 12 -31.97 22.77 20.20
N THR A 13 -31.98 21.57 19.64
CA THR A 13 -31.12 20.48 20.10
C THR A 13 -29.70 20.77 19.60
N CYS A 14 -28.85 21.31 20.48
CA CYS A 14 -27.43 21.42 20.21
C CYS A 14 -26.80 20.05 20.49
N SER A 15 -26.61 19.24 19.45
CA SER A 15 -25.84 18.01 19.57
C SER A 15 -24.37 18.37 19.72
N ALA A 16 -23.82 18.22 20.93
CA ALA A 16 -22.38 18.26 21.11
C ALA A 16 -21.78 17.07 20.36
N VAL A 17 -21.02 17.35 19.29
CA VAL A 17 -20.22 16.34 18.61
C VAL A 17 -18.91 16.23 19.38
N PHE A 18 -18.75 15.16 20.15
CA PHE A 18 -17.45 14.82 20.73
C PHE A 18 -16.67 14.06 19.67
N PRO A 19 -15.52 14.57 19.19
CA PRO A 19 -14.65 13.77 18.35
C PRO A 19 -14.21 12.53 19.14
N GLN A 20 -14.24 11.37 18.50
CA GLN A 20 -13.70 10.16 19.11
C GLN A 20 -12.18 10.31 19.22
N GLN A 21 -11.64 10.22 20.43
CA GLN A 21 -10.19 10.15 20.63
C GLN A 21 -9.73 8.71 20.42
N TRP A 22 -8.82 8.51 19.46
CA TRP A 22 -8.15 7.24 19.24
C TRP A 22 -6.66 7.41 19.52
N GLY A 23 -6.20 6.84 20.63
CA GLY A 23 -4.83 7.02 21.13
C GLY A 23 -4.58 8.38 21.80
N LEU A 24 -3.47 8.46 22.54
CA LEU A 24 -3.01 9.68 23.22
C LEU A 24 -2.01 10.50 22.39
N TYR A 25 -1.51 9.91 21.29
CA TYR A 25 -0.54 10.54 20.42
C TYR A 25 -0.84 10.26 18.95
N THR A 26 -0.62 11.27 18.10
CA THR A 26 -0.71 11.14 16.65
C THR A 26 0.61 11.52 16.01
N LEU A 27 1.17 10.59 15.22
CA LEU A 27 2.34 10.83 14.41
C LEU A 27 1.93 11.37 13.04
N TYR A 28 2.62 12.40 12.55
CA TYR A 28 2.53 12.77 11.14
C TYR A 28 3.84 13.38 10.63
N ALA A 29 4.09 13.23 9.34
CA ALA A 29 5.25 13.78 8.66
C ALA A 29 4.78 14.48 7.38
N PRO A 30 4.72 15.83 7.34
CA PRO A 30 4.26 16.53 6.16
C PRO A 30 5.16 16.25 4.97
N GLN A 31 4.57 15.81 3.85
CA GLN A 31 5.27 15.56 2.61
C GLN A 31 6.06 16.81 2.17
N ASN A 32 7.22 16.61 1.53
CA ASN A 32 8.10 17.67 1.04
C ASN A 32 8.70 18.59 2.12
N THR A 33 8.62 18.20 3.39
CA THR A 33 9.32 18.84 4.51
C THR A 33 10.41 17.93 5.07
N ASN A 34 11.29 18.46 5.93
CA ASN A 34 12.30 17.67 6.62
C ASN A 34 11.97 17.48 8.10
N LYS A 35 10.67 17.42 8.47
CA LYS A 35 10.24 17.28 9.86
C LYS A 35 9.14 16.25 10.04
N ALA A 36 9.19 15.51 11.14
CA ALA A 36 8.08 14.69 11.61
C ALA A 36 7.69 15.15 13.02
N TYR A 37 6.42 14.97 13.37
CA TYR A 37 5.86 15.45 14.63
C TYR A 37 5.10 14.33 15.31
N LEU A 38 5.30 14.20 16.63
CA LEU A 38 4.40 13.47 17.50
C LEU A 38 3.58 14.50 18.26
N ILE A 39 2.27 14.46 18.07
CA ILE A 39 1.32 15.37 18.70
C ILE A 39 0.68 14.64 19.86
N ASP A 40 0.72 15.23 21.05
CA ASP A 40 -0.11 14.81 22.18
C ASP A 40 -1.55 15.26 21.89
N THR A 41 -2.49 14.31 21.90
CA THR A 41 -3.89 14.54 21.55
C THR A 41 -4.80 14.79 22.76
N ALA A 42 -4.23 15.07 23.94
CA ALA A 42 -4.99 15.59 25.07
C ALA A 42 -5.78 16.87 24.70
N ASP A 43 -6.67 17.32 25.60
CA ASP A 43 -7.69 18.36 25.37
C ASP A 43 -7.21 19.65 24.67
N SER A 44 -5.90 19.93 24.68
CA SER A 44 -5.25 20.88 23.80
C SER A 44 -4.08 20.22 23.05
N PRO A 45 -4.20 19.97 21.73
CA PRO A 45 -3.15 19.31 20.98
C PRO A 45 -1.84 20.11 21.00
N VAL A 46 -0.77 19.49 21.49
CA VAL A 46 0.56 20.11 21.55
C VAL A 46 1.60 19.23 20.88
N THR A 47 2.59 19.86 20.25
CA THR A 47 3.75 19.13 19.71
C THR A 47 4.56 18.56 20.87
N TYR A 48 4.42 17.27 21.11
CA TYR A 48 5.18 16.53 22.11
C TYR A 48 6.64 16.35 21.67
N LYS A 49 6.84 16.04 20.38
CA LYS A 49 8.17 15.84 19.81
C LYS A 49 8.24 16.27 18.36
N THR A 50 9.42 16.77 17.98
CA THR A 50 9.79 17.04 16.59
C THR A 50 11.09 16.30 16.26
N TRP A 51 11.09 15.57 15.15
CA TRP A 51 12.32 15.13 14.48
C TRP A 51 12.63 16.09 13.34
N THR A 52 13.92 16.41 13.17
CA THR A 52 14.40 17.21 12.03
C THR A 52 15.44 16.40 11.26
N PHE A 53 15.24 16.28 9.95
CA PHE A 53 16.06 15.48 9.05
C PHE A 53 16.87 16.37 8.11
N ALA A 54 17.81 15.77 7.37
CA ALA A 54 18.56 16.48 6.34
C ALA A 54 17.60 17.11 5.29
N THR A 55 17.87 18.34 4.88
CA THR A 55 17.05 19.08 3.89
C THR A 55 17.04 18.42 2.51
N THR A 56 18.04 17.59 2.23
CA THR A 56 18.15 16.75 1.02
C THR A 56 17.31 15.46 1.10
N LYS A 57 16.69 15.16 2.24
CA LYS A 57 15.91 13.93 2.51
C LYS A 57 14.51 14.26 3.04
N LYS A 58 13.75 14.99 2.23
CA LYS A 58 12.39 15.40 2.56
C LYS A 58 11.44 14.22 2.65
N ASN A 59 10.47 14.29 3.55
CA ASN A 59 9.41 13.29 3.72
C ASN A 59 8.73 13.03 2.40
N ALA A 60 8.51 11.74 2.14
CA ALA A 60 7.69 11.31 1.02
C ALA A 60 6.32 10.87 1.55
N TYR A 61 5.93 9.62 1.34
CA TYR A 61 4.55 9.17 1.52
C TYR A 61 4.26 8.53 2.87
N SER A 62 5.26 7.94 3.54
CA SER A 62 5.01 7.05 4.67
C SER A 62 5.92 7.30 5.84
N THR A 63 5.35 7.18 7.05
CA THR A 63 6.07 7.35 8.31
C THR A 63 5.37 6.55 9.40
N TYR A 64 6.13 5.71 10.08
CA TYR A 64 5.69 4.79 11.12
C TYR A 64 6.44 5.07 12.42
N MET A 65 5.76 4.88 13.55
CA MET A 65 6.41 4.70 14.84
C MET A 65 6.30 3.21 15.19
N ILE A 66 7.45 2.52 15.26
CA ILE A 66 7.49 1.13 15.69
C ILE A 66 7.82 1.04 17.18
N GLN A 67 7.51 -0.11 17.79
CA GLN A 67 7.83 -0.38 19.18
C GLN A 67 9.34 -0.13 19.46
N GLY A 68 9.64 0.47 20.62
CA GLY A 68 11.01 0.87 20.97
C GLY A 68 11.39 2.26 20.44
N ASP A 69 10.43 3.17 20.33
CA ASP A 69 10.62 4.61 20.06
C ASP A 69 11.42 4.90 18.78
N THR A 70 11.23 4.06 17.76
CA THR A 70 11.94 4.18 16.48
C THR A 70 10.98 4.65 15.39
N LEU A 71 11.36 5.73 14.72
CA LEU A 71 10.67 6.21 13.54
C LEU A 71 11.18 5.46 12.31
N VAL A 72 10.28 4.97 11.45
CA VAL A 72 10.63 4.46 10.12
C VAL A 72 9.94 5.33 9.09
N ARG A 73 10.68 5.95 8.18
CA ARG A 73 10.10 6.93 7.25
C ARG A 73 10.68 6.86 5.86
N THR A 74 9.84 7.10 4.86
CA THR A 74 10.29 7.21 3.46
C THR A 74 10.76 8.63 3.14
N TYR A 75 11.61 8.75 2.13
CA TYR A 75 12.05 10.04 1.61
C TYR A 75 12.29 9.96 0.11
N THR A 76 12.16 11.09 -0.58
CA THR A 76 12.43 11.14 -2.02
C THR A 76 13.94 11.17 -2.27
N TYR A 77 14.47 10.06 -2.78
CA TYR A 77 15.86 9.95 -3.21
C TYR A 77 16.08 10.70 -4.52
N SER A 78 17.04 11.62 -4.52
CA SER A 78 17.32 12.48 -5.68
C SER A 78 17.88 11.74 -6.90
N GLY A 79 18.34 10.50 -6.73
CA GLY A 79 18.87 9.66 -7.81
C GLY A 79 17.85 8.69 -8.42
N ASN A 80 16.55 8.87 -8.15
CA ASN A 80 15.51 8.02 -8.73
C ASN A 80 15.51 8.12 -10.27
N SER A 81 15.43 6.97 -10.94
CA SER A 81 15.31 6.90 -12.41
C SER A 81 13.85 6.87 -12.90
N PHE A 82 12.90 6.74 -11.97
CA PHE A 82 11.46 6.73 -12.22
C PHE A 82 10.86 8.08 -11.83
N SER A 83 9.83 8.52 -12.55
CA SER A 83 9.24 9.87 -12.41
C SER A 83 7.70 9.85 -12.28
N GLY A 84 7.15 8.84 -11.61
CA GLY A 84 5.70 8.66 -11.41
C GLY A 84 5.13 9.34 -10.16
N GLY A 85 3.84 9.12 -9.90
CA GLY A 85 3.25 9.41 -8.59
C GLY A 85 3.80 8.45 -7.53
N GLY A 86 3.96 8.90 -6.29
CA GLY A 86 4.40 8.04 -5.20
C GLY A 86 5.91 7.91 -5.01
N MET A 87 6.76 8.45 -5.89
CA MET A 87 8.19 8.08 -5.85
C MET A 87 8.87 8.45 -4.54
N THR A 88 9.45 7.43 -3.88
CA THR A 88 10.25 7.58 -2.67
C THR A 88 11.69 7.22 -2.99
N GLY A 89 11.97 5.96 -3.29
CA GLY A 89 13.30 5.45 -3.63
C GLY A 89 14.18 5.13 -2.43
N ALA A 90 13.83 5.58 -1.23
CA ALA A 90 14.58 5.29 -0.01
C ALA A 90 13.74 5.43 1.27
N PHE A 91 14.23 4.84 2.36
CA PHE A 91 13.69 5.02 3.71
C PHE A 91 14.79 5.09 4.77
N GLN A 92 14.42 5.54 5.98
CA GLN A 92 15.29 5.59 7.14
C GLN A 92 14.65 4.94 8.37
N LYS A 93 15.47 4.32 9.22
CA LYS A 93 15.16 4.13 10.65
C LYS A 93 15.87 5.19 11.46
N VAL A 94 15.13 5.83 12.36
CA VAL A 94 15.60 6.96 13.17
C VAL A 94 15.24 6.70 14.62
N ALA A 95 16.25 6.65 15.48
CA ALA A 95 16.07 6.50 16.91
C ALA A 95 15.32 7.71 17.51
N TRP A 96 14.81 7.54 18.74
CA TRP A 96 14.09 8.59 19.44
C TRP A 96 14.86 9.91 19.52
N ASP A 97 16.16 9.87 19.75
CA ASP A 97 17.01 11.08 19.84
C ASP A 97 17.24 11.80 18.49
N GLY A 98 16.80 11.22 17.37
CA GLY A 98 16.99 11.75 16.03
C GLY A 98 18.17 11.13 15.27
N THR A 99 18.90 10.21 15.88
CA THR A 99 20.01 9.49 15.23
C THR A 99 19.47 8.54 14.15
N VAL A 100 19.96 8.70 12.92
CA VAL A 100 19.65 7.76 11.81
C VAL A 100 20.46 6.48 12.00
N THR A 101 19.78 5.37 12.24
CA THR A 101 20.40 4.05 12.47
C THR A 101 20.37 3.17 11.22
N TRP A 102 19.51 3.50 10.26
CA TRP A 102 19.46 2.88 8.94
C TRP A 102 19.04 3.90 7.89
N ASP A 103 19.71 3.91 6.75
CA ASP A 103 19.43 4.78 5.62
C ASP A 103 19.59 3.97 4.33
N PHE A 104 18.49 3.47 3.80
CA PHE A 104 18.49 2.47 2.74
C PHE A 104 17.87 3.03 1.46
N VAL A 105 18.63 2.95 0.36
CA VAL A 105 18.19 3.32 -0.99
C VAL A 105 17.85 2.05 -1.76
N TYR A 106 16.64 1.98 -2.31
CA TYR A 106 16.20 0.88 -3.16
C TYR A 106 15.63 1.44 -4.47
N SER A 107 16.55 1.95 -5.30
CA SER A 107 16.25 2.54 -6.60
C SER A 107 17.41 2.33 -7.57
N THR A 108 17.08 1.89 -8.78
CA THR A 108 17.99 1.72 -9.92
C THR A 108 17.31 2.21 -11.20
N SER A 109 17.91 1.93 -12.37
CA SER A 109 17.28 2.20 -13.66
C SER A 109 16.14 1.22 -14.01
N THR A 110 16.02 0.09 -13.31
CA THR A 110 15.02 -0.96 -13.61
C THR A 110 13.99 -1.16 -12.51
N TYR A 111 14.21 -0.63 -11.31
CA TYR A 111 13.20 -0.62 -10.25
C TYR A 111 13.34 0.57 -9.31
N CYS A 112 12.28 0.95 -8.60
CA CYS A 112 12.32 2.02 -7.60
C CYS A 112 11.20 1.86 -6.58
N MET A 113 11.53 1.91 -5.28
CA MET A 113 10.50 1.92 -4.24
C MET A 113 9.63 3.18 -4.32
N HIS A 114 8.35 3.04 -4.04
CA HIS A 114 7.36 4.12 -4.14
C HIS A 114 6.26 3.91 -3.09
N HIS A 115 5.49 4.96 -2.83
CA HIS A 115 4.49 5.08 -1.76
C HIS A 115 5.01 4.55 -0.42
N ASP A 116 4.70 3.29 -0.13
CA ASP A 116 4.55 2.79 1.21
C ASP A 116 5.53 1.69 1.58
N ILE A 117 5.68 1.48 2.89
CA ILE A 117 6.51 0.47 3.51
C ILE A 117 5.75 -0.16 4.67
N CYS A 118 6.06 -1.39 5.05
CA CYS A 118 5.52 -1.98 6.28
C CYS A 118 6.69 -2.50 7.14
N PRO A 119 7.07 -1.79 8.22
CA PRO A 119 8.02 -2.31 9.20
C PRO A 119 7.46 -3.55 9.92
N MET A 120 8.20 -4.65 9.90
CA MET A 120 7.72 -5.94 10.38
C MET A 120 8.19 -6.25 11.82
N PRO A 121 7.49 -7.14 12.57
CA PRO A 121 7.88 -7.54 13.93
C PRO A 121 9.27 -8.17 14.03
N ASN A 122 9.76 -8.80 12.96
CA ASN A 122 11.10 -9.41 12.90
C ASN A 122 12.23 -8.36 12.69
N GLY A 123 11.87 -7.07 12.55
CA GLY A 123 12.80 -5.97 12.32
C GLY A 123 13.11 -5.69 10.84
N ASN A 124 12.62 -6.51 9.91
CA ASN A 124 12.69 -6.26 8.47
C ASN A 124 11.66 -5.20 8.05
N VAL A 125 11.68 -4.82 6.78
CA VAL A 125 10.73 -3.86 6.21
C VAL A 125 10.27 -4.38 4.86
N LEU A 126 8.95 -4.43 4.64
CA LEU A 126 8.37 -4.64 3.32
C LEU A 126 8.37 -3.32 2.55
N LEU A 127 8.71 -3.36 1.27
CA LEU A 127 8.71 -2.20 0.38
C LEU A 127 7.79 -2.46 -0.81
N ILE A 128 6.96 -1.49 -1.17
CA ILE A 128 6.31 -1.46 -2.48
C ILE A 128 7.30 -0.91 -3.51
N VAL A 129 7.43 -1.58 -4.65
CA VAL A 129 8.45 -1.29 -5.66
C VAL A 129 7.88 -1.40 -7.08
N TYR A 130 8.06 -0.32 -7.86
CA TYR A 130 7.91 -0.42 -9.31
C TYR A 130 9.07 -1.19 -9.91
N GLU A 131 8.78 -2.06 -10.89
CA GLU A 131 9.77 -2.67 -11.77
C GLU A 131 9.45 -2.41 -13.25
N ALA A 132 10.47 -2.06 -14.05
CA ALA A 132 10.29 -1.75 -15.46
C ALA A 132 10.23 -3.02 -16.32
N LYS A 133 9.22 -3.09 -17.18
CA LYS A 133 9.07 -4.08 -18.25
C LYS A 133 9.10 -3.37 -19.59
N THR A 134 9.95 -3.84 -20.49
CA THR A 134 10.10 -3.33 -21.85
C THR A 134 8.83 -3.61 -22.68
N GLN A 135 8.67 -2.88 -23.80
CA GLN A 135 7.61 -3.16 -24.76
C GLN A 135 7.61 -4.63 -25.23
N ALA A 136 8.79 -5.20 -25.43
CA ALA A 136 8.94 -6.59 -25.86
C ALA A 136 8.43 -7.58 -24.81
N GLU A 137 8.78 -7.37 -23.54
CA GLU A 137 8.29 -8.19 -22.42
C GLU A 137 6.77 -8.09 -22.26
N VAL A 138 6.22 -6.88 -22.31
CA VAL A 138 4.77 -6.64 -22.25
C VAL A 138 4.04 -7.35 -23.38
N THR A 139 4.57 -7.28 -24.59
CA THR A 139 4.01 -7.95 -25.77
C THR A 139 4.11 -9.47 -25.63
N ALA A 140 5.24 -9.99 -25.12
CA ALA A 140 5.47 -11.41 -24.90
C ALA A 140 4.51 -11.98 -23.85
N ALA A 141 4.21 -11.22 -22.79
CA ALA A 141 3.25 -11.59 -21.75
C ALA A 141 1.77 -11.59 -22.21
N GLY A 142 1.50 -11.24 -23.47
CA GLY A 142 0.16 -11.32 -24.05
C GLY A 142 -0.70 -10.07 -23.91
N CYS A 143 -0.09 -8.92 -23.59
CA CYS A 143 -0.76 -7.63 -23.72
C CYS A 143 -1.06 -7.32 -25.20
N SER A 144 -2.29 -6.90 -25.50
CA SER A 144 -2.75 -6.46 -26.82
C SER A 144 -2.57 -4.96 -27.05
N THR A 145 -2.28 -4.20 -25.99
CA THR A 145 -2.04 -2.77 -26.07
C THR A 145 -0.57 -2.49 -26.35
N THR A 146 -0.28 -1.73 -27.41
CA THR A 146 1.09 -1.31 -27.74
C THR A 146 1.56 -0.22 -26.79
N LEU A 147 2.49 -0.56 -25.89
CA LEU A 147 3.12 0.38 -24.95
C LEU A 147 4.59 0.63 -25.32
N THR A 148 4.84 1.63 -26.17
CA THR A 148 6.18 1.93 -26.72
C THR A 148 7.22 2.31 -25.67
N SER A 149 6.80 2.84 -24.52
CA SER A 149 7.68 3.16 -23.39
C SER A 149 7.76 2.06 -22.34
N GLY A 150 7.20 0.88 -22.63
CA GLY A 150 7.08 -0.22 -21.67
C GLY A 150 5.95 -0.01 -20.65
N MET A 151 6.00 -0.82 -19.60
CA MET A 151 5.07 -0.84 -18.47
C MET A 151 5.87 -0.90 -17.18
N TRP A 152 5.38 -0.26 -16.13
CA TRP A 152 5.83 -0.46 -14.77
C TRP A 152 4.92 -1.52 -14.15
N SER A 153 5.51 -2.67 -13.83
CA SER A 153 4.86 -3.67 -12.97
C SER A 153 5.21 -3.38 -11.51
N GLU A 154 4.72 -4.24 -10.63
CA GLU A 154 4.80 -4.09 -9.18
C GLU A 154 5.50 -5.30 -8.59
N LYS A 155 6.35 -5.06 -7.61
CA LYS A 155 6.90 -6.09 -6.75
C LYS A 155 6.91 -5.65 -5.29
N ILE A 156 6.85 -6.60 -4.40
CA ILE A 156 7.01 -6.40 -2.96
C ILE A 156 8.29 -7.11 -2.54
N VAL A 157 9.12 -6.43 -1.74
CA VAL A 157 10.37 -7.01 -1.25
C VAL A 157 10.45 -6.88 0.26
N GLU A 158 10.94 -7.92 0.94
CA GLU A 158 11.30 -7.87 2.35
C GLU A 158 12.81 -7.63 2.48
N VAL A 159 13.19 -6.51 3.10
CA VAL A 159 14.60 -6.17 3.32
C VAL A 159 15.00 -6.35 4.78
N LYS A 160 16.07 -7.11 5.00
CA LYS A 160 16.76 -7.25 6.27
C LYS A 160 17.92 -6.28 6.37
N GLN A 161 18.00 -5.51 7.45
CA GLN A 161 19.13 -4.62 7.71
C GLN A 161 20.42 -5.42 7.93
N THR A 162 21.49 -5.05 7.21
CA THR A 162 22.83 -5.63 7.38
C THR A 162 23.88 -4.61 7.82
N GLY A 163 23.51 -3.33 7.88
CA GLY A 163 24.37 -2.24 8.31
C GLY A 163 23.63 -0.90 8.27
N PRO A 164 24.31 0.22 8.54
CA PRO A 164 23.68 1.54 8.58
C PRO A 164 23.15 2.01 7.22
N THR A 165 23.67 1.48 6.11
CA THR A 165 23.24 1.85 4.74
C THR A 165 23.01 0.65 3.83
N THR A 166 23.06 -0.56 4.37
CA THR A 166 23.00 -1.81 3.60
C THR A 166 21.86 -2.70 4.10
N GLY A 167 21.35 -3.52 3.20
CA GLY A 167 20.36 -4.54 3.51
C GLY A 167 20.44 -5.69 2.52
N THR A 168 19.88 -6.82 2.90
CA THR A 168 19.73 -8.01 2.05
C THR A 168 18.25 -8.24 1.83
N ILE A 169 17.85 -8.44 0.57
CA ILE A 169 16.50 -8.88 0.25
C ILE A 169 16.38 -10.35 0.61
N VAL A 170 15.43 -10.68 1.49
CA VAL A 170 15.25 -12.03 2.03
C VAL A 170 14.00 -12.73 1.51
N TRP A 171 13.08 -11.96 0.94
CA TRP A 171 11.86 -12.43 0.28
C TRP A 171 11.43 -11.43 -0.80
N GLU A 172 10.84 -11.92 -1.91
CA GLU A 172 10.28 -11.08 -2.98
C GLU A 172 9.03 -11.75 -3.56
N TRP A 173 8.09 -10.92 -3.99
CA TRP A 173 6.90 -11.30 -4.76
C TRP A 173 6.73 -10.34 -5.94
N HIS A 174 6.34 -10.87 -7.10
CA HIS A 174 6.23 -10.11 -8.34
C HIS A 174 4.84 -10.26 -8.95
N LEU A 175 4.16 -9.15 -9.20
CA LEU A 175 2.87 -9.16 -9.91
C LEU A 175 2.99 -9.83 -11.29
N TRP A 176 4.16 -9.72 -11.92
CA TRP A 176 4.43 -10.27 -13.25
C TRP A 176 4.32 -11.80 -13.34
N ASP A 177 4.49 -12.51 -12.22
CA ASP A 177 4.38 -13.96 -12.15
C ASP A 177 2.91 -14.43 -12.03
N HIS A 178 2.00 -13.52 -11.65
CA HIS A 178 0.58 -13.81 -11.39
C HIS A 178 -0.33 -13.16 -12.43
N LEU A 179 0.03 -13.24 -13.71
CA LEU A 179 -0.73 -12.66 -14.82
C LEU A 179 -1.59 -13.70 -15.54
N CYS A 180 -2.67 -13.22 -16.17
CA CYS A 180 -3.48 -13.98 -17.12
C CYS A 180 -3.85 -13.11 -18.34
N GLN A 181 -4.25 -13.76 -19.43
CA GLN A 181 -4.79 -13.12 -20.63
C GLN A 181 -5.64 -14.12 -21.42
N ASN A 182 -6.62 -13.65 -22.20
CA ASN A 182 -7.46 -14.50 -23.04
C ASN A 182 -7.49 -14.05 -24.51
N VAL A 183 -6.48 -13.28 -24.93
CA VAL A 183 -6.37 -12.70 -26.28
C VAL A 183 -5.67 -13.65 -27.25
N SER A 184 -4.61 -14.33 -26.80
CA SER A 184 -3.76 -15.15 -27.69
C SER A 184 -3.38 -16.47 -27.04
N SER A 185 -3.93 -17.58 -27.54
CA SER A 185 -3.67 -18.93 -27.03
C SER A 185 -2.26 -19.44 -27.29
N SER A 186 -1.49 -18.77 -28.14
CA SER A 186 -0.08 -19.11 -28.41
C SER A 186 0.91 -18.39 -27.49
N LYS A 187 0.44 -17.47 -26.64
CA LYS A 187 1.28 -16.71 -25.70
C LYS A 187 1.16 -17.26 -24.28
N PRO A 188 2.16 -17.03 -23.40
CA PRO A 188 2.07 -17.34 -21.97
C PRO A 188 0.82 -16.77 -21.32
N ASN A 189 0.51 -17.30 -20.13
CA ASN A 189 -0.57 -16.82 -19.27
C ASN A 189 -1.97 -16.90 -19.91
N TYR A 190 -2.12 -17.67 -20.99
CA TYR A 190 -3.41 -17.82 -21.66
C TYR A 190 -4.40 -18.61 -20.79
N VAL A 191 -5.58 -18.04 -20.58
CA VAL A 191 -6.72 -18.70 -19.96
C VAL A 191 -7.94 -18.59 -20.87
N THR A 192 -8.80 -19.60 -20.86
CA THR A 192 -10.05 -19.56 -21.64
C THR A 192 -11.10 -18.63 -21.04
N SER A 193 -10.99 -18.31 -19.74
CA SER A 193 -11.91 -17.45 -19.01
C SER A 193 -11.17 -16.67 -17.92
N ILE A 194 -11.20 -15.34 -17.98
CA ILE A 194 -10.60 -14.47 -16.95
C ILE A 194 -11.35 -14.59 -15.62
N VAL A 195 -12.68 -14.63 -15.64
CA VAL A 195 -13.51 -14.70 -14.42
C VAL A 195 -13.34 -15.98 -13.63
N ASN A 196 -12.89 -17.06 -14.28
CA ASN A 196 -12.57 -18.33 -13.61
C ASN A 196 -11.14 -18.36 -13.05
N ASN A 197 -10.36 -17.29 -13.21
CA ASN A 197 -8.99 -17.16 -12.70
C ASN A 197 -8.83 -15.87 -11.88
N PRO A 198 -9.66 -15.64 -10.84
CA PRO A 198 -9.62 -14.40 -10.05
C PRO A 198 -8.31 -14.23 -9.27
N GLN A 199 -7.57 -15.32 -9.04
CA GLN A 199 -6.28 -15.34 -8.37
C GLN A 199 -5.13 -14.76 -9.22
N LEU A 200 -5.39 -14.46 -10.50
CA LEU A 200 -4.44 -13.87 -11.44
C LEU A 200 -4.91 -12.49 -11.92
N MET A 201 -3.98 -11.68 -12.41
CA MET A 201 -4.26 -10.35 -12.95
C MET A 201 -4.30 -10.35 -14.48
N ASN A 202 -5.41 -9.89 -15.06
CA ASN A 202 -5.51 -9.76 -16.51
C ASN A 202 -4.62 -8.60 -17.01
N ILE A 203 -3.50 -8.91 -17.69
CA ILE A 203 -2.57 -7.89 -18.21
C ILE A 203 -3.23 -6.91 -19.20
N ASN A 204 -4.37 -7.30 -19.79
CA ASN A 204 -5.11 -6.47 -20.74
C ASN A 204 -6.15 -5.55 -20.08
N TYR A 205 -6.38 -5.66 -18.77
CA TYR A 205 -7.31 -4.78 -18.08
C TYR A 205 -6.68 -3.40 -17.87
N GLN A 206 -7.19 -2.39 -18.57
CA GLN A 206 -6.72 -0.99 -18.51
C GLN A 206 -5.19 -0.85 -18.66
N ALA A 207 -4.61 -1.64 -19.57
CA ALA A 207 -3.16 -1.64 -19.80
C ALA A 207 -2.63 -0.25 -20.18
N GLN A 208 -1.68 0.24 -19.39
CA GLN A 208 -0.99 1.52 -19.57
C GLN A 208 0.40 1.45 -18.94
N LYS A 209 1.19 2.53 -19.00
CA LYS A 209 2.55 2.52 -18.45
C LYS A 209 2.55 2.26 -16.96
N ASP A 210 1.77 3.02 -16.19
CA ASP A 210 1.58 2.84 -14.76
C ASP A 210 0.17 2.26 -14.54
N TRP A 211 0.06 0.94 -14.60
CA TRP A 211 -1.24 0.27 -14.73
C TRP A 211 -1.82 -0.19 -13.41
N PHE A 212 -1.01 -0.70 -12.46
CA PHE A 212 -1.49 -1.30 -11.22
C PHE A 212 -1.44 -0.30 -10.06
N HIS A 213 -0.29 0.36 -9.87
CA HIS A 213 -0.07 1.48 -8.96
C HIS A 213 -0.36 1.11 -7.50
N MET A 214 0.46 0.23 -6.93
CA MET A 214 0.37 -0.10 -5.50
C MET A 214 0.67 1.14 -4.64
N ASN A 215 -0.11 1.33 -3.57
CA ASN A 215 -0.06 2.57 -2.79
C ASN A 215 -0.38 2.45 -1.29
N GLY A 216 -0.43 1.22 -0.78
CA GLY A 216 -0.58 0.91 0.63
C GLY A 216 -0.22 -0.56 0.85
N ILE A 217 0.46 -0.87 1.95
CA ILE A 217 0.88 -2.23 2.29
C ILE A 217 0.85 -2.45 3.80
N ASP A 218 0.35 -3.61 4.21
CA ASP A 218 0.38 -4.01 5.61
C ASP A 218 0.56 -5.53 5.76
N TYR A 219 1.02 -5.95 6.93
CA TYR A 219 1.37 -7.33 7.24
C TYR A 219 0.64 -7.84 8.48
N ASN A 220 -0.01 -9.01 8.34
CA ASN A 220 -0.64 -9.71 9.45
C ASN A 220 0.26 -10.84 9.96
N PRO A 221 0.92 -10.70 11.13
CA PRO A 221 1.82 -11.72 11.66
C PRO A 221 1.12 -12.99 12.16
N VAL A 222 -0.20 -12.96 12.39
CA VAL A 222 -0.96 -14.14 12.83
C VAL A 222 -1.28 -15.04 11.65
N LEU A 223 -1.60 -14.45 10.50
CA LEU A 223 -1.92 -15.18 9.28
C LEU A 223 -0.71 -15.41 8.37
N ASP A 224 0.37 -14.66 8.60
CA ASP A 224 1.53 -14.55 7.71
C ASP A 224 1.11 -14.13 6.28
N GLN A 225 0.34 -13.05 6.22
CA GLN A 225 -0.27 -12.53 4.99
C GLN A 225 0.05 -11.06 4.82
N ILE A 226 0.24 -10.66 3.56
CA ILE A 226 0.36 -9.25 3.17
C ILE A 226 -0.95 -8.81 2.53
N VAL A 227 -1.43 -7.63 2.92
CA VAL A 227 -2.48 -6.91 2.21
C VAL A 227 -1.87 -5.70 1.52
N PHE A 228 -2.37 -5.36 0.32
CA PHE A 228 -2.01 -4.13 -0.36
C PHE A 228 -3.18 -3.53 -1.14
N SER A 229 -3.14 -2.21 -1.33
CA SER A 229 -4.08 -1.48 -2.19
C SER A 229 -3.43 -1.12 -3.51
N ALA A 230 -4.22 -1.13 -4.58
CA ALA A 230 -3.80 -0.75 -5.92
C ALA A 230 -4.72 0.35 -6.48
N HIS A 231 -4.18 1.56 -6.58
CA HIS A 231 -4.88 2.78 -6.97
C HIS A 231 -5.64 2.62 -8.28
N ASN A 232 -4.92 2.20 -9.33
CA ASN A 232 -5.47 2.11 -10.68
C ASN A 232 -6.38 0.89 -10.86
N MET A 233 -6.42 0.00 -9.87
CA MET A 233 -7.32 -1.15 -9.85
C MET A 233 -8.56 -0.92 -8.99
N ASN A 234 -8.57 0.12 -8.14
CA ASN A 234 -9.59 0.37 -7.11
C ASN A 234 -9.89 -0.90 -6.31
N GLN A 235 -8.84 -1.57 -5.86
CA GLN A 235 -8.92 -2.87 -5.19
C GLN A 235 -7.94 -3.02 -4.04
N ILE A 236 -8.37 -3.84 -3.08
CA ILE A 236 -7.54 -4.49 -2.07
C ILE A 236 -7.17 -5.89 -2.57
N PHE A 237 -5.97 -6.35 -2.27
CA PHE A 237 -5.49 -7.70 -2.54
C PHE A 237 -4.81 -8.29 -1.29
N VAL A 238 -4.87 -9.61 -1.14
CA VAL A 238 -4.15 -10.35 -0.10
C VAL A 238 -3.31 -11.46 -0.74
N ILE A 239 -2.06 -11.60 -0.31
CA ILE A 239 -1.12 -12.65 -0.74
C ILE A 239 -0.50 -13.38 0.47
N ASP A 240 0.01 -14.59 0.23
CA ASP A 240 0.65 -15.43 1.24
C ASP A 240 2.14 -15.10 1.39
N HIS A 241 2.53 -14.59 2.56
CA HIS A 241 3.93 -14.26 2.86
C HIS A 241 4.71 -15.44 3.45
N SER A 242 4.03 -16.50 3.91
CA SER A 242 4.71 -17.70 4.43
C SER A 242 5.47 -18.50 3.37
N THR A 243 5.34 -18.09 2.11
CA THR A 243 6.07 -18.63 0.96
C THR A 243 7.56 -18.31 1.04
N THR A 244 8.39 -19.19 0.50
CA THR A 244 9.74 -18.79 0.03
C THR A 244 9.64 -17.94 -1.24
N THR A 245 10.67 -17.18 -1.61
CA THR A 245 10.69 -16.43 -2.90
C THR A 245 10.36 -17.31 -4.11
N ALA A 246 10.79 -18.57 -4.10
CA ALA A 246 10.52 -19.50 -5.19
C ALA A 246 9.04 -19.94 -5.23
N GLU A 247 8.41 -20.14 -4.08
CA GLU A 247 6.98 -20.44 -3.99
C GLU A 247 6.14 -19.20 -4.30
N ALA A 248 6.59 -18.01 -3.88
CA ALA A 248 5.96 -16.74 -4.17
C ALA A 248 5.91 -16.46 -5.68
N ALA A 249 6.91 -16.88 -6.46
CA ALA A 249 6.89 -16.78 -7.93
C ALA A 249 5.99 -17.85 -8.61
N GLY A 250 5.44 -18.79 -7.84
CA GLY A 250 4.64 -19.90 -8.35
C GLY A 250 3.19 -19.89 -7.87
N HIS A 251 2.46 -20.95 -8.21
CA HIS A 251 1.03 -21.14 -7.90
C HIS A 251 0.79 -22.19 -6.80
N THR A 252 1.85 -22.62 -6.11
CA THR A 252 1.82 -23.68 -5.07
C THR A 252 2.84 -23.38 -3.98
N GLY A 253 2.56 -23.81 -2.75
CA GLY A 253 3.39 -23.53 -1.58
C GLY A 253 2.74 -22.51 -0.64
N GLY A 254 3.45 -22.18 0.45
CA GLY A 254 2.89 -21.38 1.54
C GLY A 254 1.79 -22.08 2.34
N ASN A 255 1.34 -21.45 3.41
CA ASN A 255 0.30 -21.91 4.31
C ASN A 255 -1.05 -22.10 3.58
N ALA A 256 -1.33 -21.30 2.55
CA ALA A 256 -2.53 -21.42 1.74
C ALA A 256 -2.43 -22.46 0.62
N GLY A 257 -1.23 -22.98 0.34
CA GLY A 257 -0.98 -23.90 -0.78
C GLY A 257 -1.17 -23.25 -2.16
N LYS A 258 -1.09 -21.92 -2.25
CA LYS A 258 -1.36 -21.11 -3.45
C LYS A 258 -0.12 -20.41 -4.03
N GLY A 259 1.06 -20.58 -3.42
CA GLY A 259 2.23 -19.80 -3.82
C GLY A 259 1.93 -18.31 -3.68
N GLY A 260 2.35 -17.50 -4.65
CA GLY A 260 2.09 -16.05 -4.65
C GLY A 260 0.76 -15.61 -5.29
N ASP A 261 -0.10 -16.55 -5.71
CA ASP A 261 -1.39 -16.17 -6.28
C ASP A 261 -2.24 -15.37 -5.27
N PHE A 262 -3.11 -14.49 -5.78
CA PHE A 262 -3.98 -13.71 -4.89
C PHE A 262 -4.90 -14.65 -4.11
N LEU A 263 -4.81 -14.59 -2.78
CA LEU A 263 -5.71 -15.30 -1.88
C LEU A 263 -7.09 -14.64 -1.87
N TYR A 264 -7.09 -13.31 -1.98
CA TYR A 264 -8.29 -12.49 -1.96
C TYR A 264 -8.07 -11.22 -2.77
N ARG A 265 -9.15 -10.73 -3.40
CA ARG A 265 -9.22 -9.41 -4.03
C ARG A 265 -10.63 -8.85 -3.94
N TRP A 266 -10.77 -7.54 -3.74
CA TRP A 266 -12.09 -6.90 -3.62
C TRP A 266 -12.04 -5.42 -4.01
N GLY A 267 -13.12 -4.94 -4.65
CA GLY A 267 -13.30 -3.53 -4.96
C GLY A 267 -13.71 -3.22 -6.40
N ASN A 268 -13.24 -3.98 -7.39
CA ASN A 268 -13.52 -3.75 -8.82
C ASN A 268 -13.70 -5.09 -9.58
N PRO A 269 -14.92 -5.67 -9.59
CA PRO A 269 -15.20 -6.94 -10.24
C PRO A 269 -14.84 -7.01 -11.73
N ALA A 270 -14.98 -5.89 -12.46
CA ALA A 270 -14.71 -5.83 -13.89
C ALA A 270 -13.24 -6.11 -14.23
N SER A 271 -12.32 -5.86 -13.30
CA SER A 271 -10.88 -6.12 -13.50
C SER A 271 -10.49 -7.59 -13.68
N TYR A 272 -11.36 -8.51 -13.25
CA TYR A 272 -11.23 -9.94 -13.48
C TYR A 272 -12.45 -10.51 -14.22
N GLY A 273 -13.19 -9.68 -14.96
CA GLY A 273 -14.29 -10.12 -15.82
C GLY A 273 -15.56 -10.56 -15.09
N ALA A 274 -15.69 -10.28 -13.79
CA ALA A 274 -16.93 -10.48 -13.05
C ALA A 274 -17.87 -9.29 -13.21
N THR A 275 -19.16 -9.53 -12.97
CA THR A 275 -20.18 -8.47 -12.87
C THR A 275 -20.17 -7.87 -11.47
N GLY A 276 -20.44 -6.57 -11.36
CA GLY A 276 -20.58 -5.88 -10.08
C GLY A 276 -20.16 -4.41 -10.17
N THR A 277 -20.32 -3.72 -9.05
CA THR A 277 -20.02 -2.28 -8.95
C THR A 277 -18.61 -2.08 -8.42
N THR A 278 -17.88 -1.14 -9.01
CA THR A 278 -16.61 -0.66 -8.42
C THR A 278 -16.92 0.17 -7.18
N ILE A 279 -16.36 -0.23 -6.04
CA ILE A 279 -16.74 0.30 -4.72
C ILE A 279 -15.83 1.45 -4.28
N PHE A 280 -14.57 1.44 -4.68
CA PHE A 280 -13.61 2.51 -4.42
C PHE A 280 -13.50 3.50 -5.57
N ASN A 281 -13.28 4.76 -5.25
CA ASN A 281 -12.88 5.79 -6.19
C ASN A 281 -11.56 6.41 -5.72
N VAL A 282 -10.46 5.88 -6.27
CA VAL A 282 -9.10 6.11 -5.81
C VAL A 282 -8.91 5.53 -4.41
N ILE A 283 -8.60 4.23 -4.34
CA ILE A 283 -8.27 3.55 -3.09
C ILE A 283 -6.86 3.91 -2.60
N HIS A 284 -6.64 4.01 -1.29
CA HIS A 284 -5.32 4.02 -0.64
C HIS A 284 -5.34 3.19 0.65
N ASP A 285 -4.16 2.89 1.19
CA ASP A 285 -3.97 2.45 2.58
C ASP A 285 -4.79 1.21 2.98
N ALA A 286 -4.73 0.15 2.17
CA ALA A 286 -5.27 -1.13 2.62
C ALA A 286 -4.47 -1.65 3.82
N HIS A 287 -5.15 -1.90 4.94
CA HIS A 287 -4.53 -2.38 6.16
C HIS A 287 -5.42 -3.34 6.94
N TRP A 288 -4.78 -4.12 7.81
CA TRP A 288 -5.46 -4.96 8.78
C TRP A 288 -5.85 -4.13 9.98
N VAL A 289 -7.12 -4.18 10.38
CA VAL A 289 -7.54 -3.58 11.63
C VAL A 289 -6.93 -4.36 12.79
N PRO A 290 -6.18 -3.71 13.70
CA PRO A 290 -5.52 -4.36 14.82
C PRO A 290 -6.48 -5.20 15.66
N SER A 291 -6.00 -6.32 16.21
CA SER A 291 -6.80 -7.26 16.99
C SER A 291 -7.35 -6.69 18.30
N ASP A 292 -6.78 -5.59 18.78
CA ASP A 292 -7.24 -4.85 19.96
C ASP A 292 -8.27 -3.76 19.62
N ASN A 293 -8.65 -3.61 18.34
CA ASN A 293 -9.74 -2.74 17.95
C ASN A 293 -11.07 -3.26 18.52
N PRO A 294 -11.87 -2.44 19.22
CA PRO A 294 -13.04 -2.92 19.95
C PRO A 294 -14.24 -3.30 19.05
N LEU A 295 -14.25 -2.88 17.78
CA LEU A 295 -15.40 -3.05 16.89
C LEU A 295 -15.10 -3.91 15.67
N TYR A 296 -13.90 -3.76 15.09
CA TYR A 296 -13.57 -4.30 13.77
C TYR A 296 -12.25 -5.10 13.80
N ALA A 297 -11.86 -5.67 14.93
CA ALA A 297 -10.65 -6.47 15.06
C ALA A 297 -10.52 -7.54 13.94
N GLY A 298 -9.41 -7.52 13.22
CA GLY A 298 -9.12 -8.47 12.14
C GLY A 298 -9.83 -8.21 10.82
N TYR A 299 -10.57 -7.10 10.70
CA TYR A 299 -11.17 -6.69 9.43
C TYR A 299 -10.10 -6.10 8.50
N LEU A 300 -10.42 -6.04 7.22
CA LEU A 300 -9.70 -5.21 6.26
C LEU A 300 -10.37 -3.85 6.13
N CYS A 301 -9.57 -2.81 6.05
CA CYS A 301 -10.04 -1.47 5.72
C CYS A 301 -9.10 -0.81 4.72
N ALA A 302 -9.60 0.23 4.06
CA ALA A 302 -8.87 1.05 3.13
C ALA A 302 -9.50 2.46 3.08
N TYR A 303 -8.74 3.42 2.58
CA TYR A 303 -9.20 4.79 2.39
C TYR A 303 -9.76 4.98 0.98
N ASN A 304 -10.96 5.58 0.89
CA ASN A 304 -11.61 5.90 -0.38
C ASN A 304 -11.49 7.41 -0.66
N ASN A 305 -10.48 7.82 -1.42
CA ASN A 305 -10.05 9.22 -1.48
C ASN A 305 -11.10 10.19 -2.03
N GLN A 306 -11.92 9.74 -2.98
CA GLN A 306 -12.95 10.59 -3.59
C GLN A 306 -14.36 10.28 -3.06
N GLY A 307 -14.46 9.45 -2.01
CA GLY A 307 -15.74 8.94 -1.52
C GLY A 307 -16.45 8.02 -2.52
N GLY A 308 -17.65 7.56 -2.16
CA GLY A 308 -18.42 6.64 -3.00
C GLY A 308 -19.38 5.79 -2.19
N THR A 309 -19.83 4.67 -2.77
CA THR A 309 -20.70 3.68 -2.11
C THR A 309 -19.95 2.69 -1.23
N GLY A 310 -18.63 2.84 -1.13
CA GLY A 310 -17.72 1.98 -0.38
C GLY A 310 -17.34 2.48 0.98
#